data_AF-A0A7Y4NZV2-F1
#
_entry.id   AF-A0A7Y4NZV2-F1
#
_cell.length_a   1.000
_cell.length_b   1.000
_cell.length_c   1.000
_cell.angle_alpha   90.00
_cell.angle_beta   90.00
_cell.angle_gamma   90.00
#
_symmetry.space_group_name_H-M   'P 1'
#
loop_
_entity.id
_entity.type
_entity.pdbx_description
1 polymer ?
#
loop_
_entity_poly.entity_id
_entity_poly.type
_entity_poly.pdbx_seq_one_letter_code
_entity_poly.pdbx_strand_id
1 'polypeptide(L)'
;MTVQQQTLRQQVLVLYLASSALDARVVGWSTYDGTGATSPTTGDSDVPPYATGLDALKDGWRLFQAAQLLPPQPGHEYDVSFLKHEFFFEKLV
;
A
#
# COMPACT_ATOMS: atom_id res chain seq x y z
N MET A 1 -15.54 -5.15 37.48
CA MET A 1 -15.78 -5.29 36.03
C MET A 1 -14.75 -4.44 35.31
N THR A 2 -13.77 -5.06 34.67
CA THR A 2 -12.73 -4.35 33.90
C THR A 2 -13.31 -4.03 32.54
N VAL A 3 -13.47 -2.75 32.21
CA VAL A 3 -13.83 -2.34 30.85
C VAL A 3 -12.59 -2.54 29.98
N GLN A 4 -12.64 -3.48 29.04
CA GLN A 4 -11.64 -3.51 27.97
C GLN A 4 -11.83 -2.25 27.13
N GLN A 5 -10.89 -1.34 27.19
CA GLN A 5 -10.82 -0.21 26.26
C GLN A 5 -10.64 -0.78 24.85
N GLN A 6 -11.61 -0.57 23.96
CA GLN A 6 -11.43 -0.88 22.55
C GLN A 6 -10.37 0.07 21.99
N THR A 7 -9.16 -0.43 21.78
CA THR A 7 -8.09 0.30 21.11
C THR A 7 -8.46 0.48 19.65
N LEU A 8 -8.51 1.72 19.19
CA LEU A 8 -8.60 2.05 17.77
C LEU A 8 -7.35 1.53 17.06
N ARG A 9 -7.51 0.67 16.07
CA ARG A 9 -6.39 0.07 15.33
C ARG A 9 -6.27 0.71 13.95
N GLN A 10 -5.05 0.72 13.45
CA GLN A 10 -4.75 1.13 12.09
C GLN A 10 -4.50 -0.11 11.24
N GLN A 11 -5.21 -0.21 10.13
CA GLN A 11 -4.86 -1.11 9.04
C GLN A 11 -4.02 -0.33 8.03
N VAL A 12 -3.01 -0.97 7.45
CA VAL A 12 -2.12 -0.38 6.44
C VAL A 12 -2.18 -1.20 5.18
N LEU A 13 -2.43 -0.54 4.05
CA LEU A 13 -2.35 -1.13 2.72
C LEU A 13 -1.21 -0.45 1.97
N VAL A 14 -0.26 -1.26 1.49
CA VAL A 14 0.83 -0.83 0.62
C VAL A 14 0.51 -1.30 -0.78
N LEU A 15 0.43 -0.38 -1.74
CA LEU A 15 0.26 -0.68 -3.16
C LEU A 15 1.47 -0.20 -3.93
N TYR A 16 2.02 -1.07 -4.77
CA TYR A 16 2.98 -0.72 -5.79
C TYR A 16 2.27 -0.65 -7.13
N LEU A 17 2.27 0.52 -7.75
CA LEU A 17 1.57 0.77 -9.00
C LEU A 17 2.52 0.72 -10.20
N ALA A 18 2.00 0.46 -11.40
CA ALA A 18 2.81 0.43 -12.63
C ALA A 18 3.36 1.81 -13.04
N SER A 19 2.84 2.90 -12.48
CA SER A 19 3.34 4.26 -12.66
C SER A 19 3.03 5.09 -11.41
N SER A 20 3.41 6.38 -11.39
CA SER A 20 3.05 7.31 -10.32
C SER A 20 1.59 7.78 -10.34
N ALA A 21 0.76 7.30 -11.28
CA ALA A 21 -0.66 7.62 -11.34
C ALA A 21 -1.47 6.72 -10.40
N LEU A 22 -2.42 7.29 -9.65
CA LEU A 22 -3.18 6.57 -8.63
C LEU A 22 -4.18 5.54 -9.22
N ASP A 23 -4.56 5.73 -10.47
CA ASP A 23 -5.40 4.85 -11.28
C ASP A 23 -4.59 3.83 -12.10
N ALA A 24 -3.26 3.81 -11.95
CA ALA A 24 -2.43 2.79 -12.57
C ALA A 24 -2.66 1.42 -11.92
N ARG A 25 -2.45 0.36 -12.70
CA ARG A 25 -2.59 -1.03 -12.24
C ARG A 25 -1.67 -1.32 -11.05
N VAL A 26 -2.19 -2.06 -10.07
CA VAL A 26 -1.38 -2.65 -9.00
C VAL A 26 -0.48 -3.76 -9.58
N VAL A 27 0.80 -3.75 -9.20
CA VAL A 27 1.81 -4.75 -9.59
C VAL A 27 2.44 -5.46 -8.38
N GLY A 28 2.19 -4.97 -7.18
CA GLY A 28 2.58 -5.59 -5.92
C GLY A 28 1.81 -4.96 -4.76
N TRP A 29 1.59 -5.70 -3.67
CA TRP A 29 0.86 -5.21 -2.52
C TRP A 29 1.19 -5.98 -1.26
N SER A 30 1.00 -5.31 -0.11
CA SER A 30 1.05 -5.89 1.23
C SER A 30 -0.07 -5.30 2.07
N THR A 31 -0.70 -6.08 2.95
CA THR A 31 -1.81 -5.62 3.80
C THR A 31 -1.56 -5.99 5.25
N TYR A 32 -1.55 -5.01 6.15
CA TYR A 32 -1.38 -5.20 7.59
C TYR A 32 -2.67 -4.85 8.29
N ASP A 33 -3.24 -5.79 9.04
CA ASP A 33 -4.54 -5.63 9.71
C ASP A 33 -4.43 -5.07 11.15
N GLY A 34 -3.21 -4.91 11.66
CA GLY A 34 -2.93 -4.43 13.01
C GLY A 34 -3.23 -5.44 14.13
N THR A 35 -3.49 -6.72 13.82
CA THR A 35 -3.80 -7.75 14.83
C THR A 35 -2.57 -8.53 15.30
N GLY A 36 -1.52 -8.57 14.47
CA GLY A 36 -0.35 -9.40 14.68
C GLY A 36 -0.58 -10.90 14.39
N ALA A 37 -1.77 -11.29 13.91
CA ALA A 37 -2.08 -12.67 13.55
C ALA A 37 -1.55 -13.08 12.17
N THR A 38 -1.21 -12.10 11.33
CA THR A 38 -0.66 -12.31 9.99
C THR A 38 0.71 -11.68 9.84
N SER A 39 1.60 -12.33 9.08
CA SER A 39 2.89 -11.77 8.65
C SER A 39 2.91 -11.68 7.13
N PRO A 40 2.29 -10.66 6.54
CA PRO A 40 2.12 -10.58 5.11
C PRO A 40 3.42 -10.19 4.41
N THR A 41 3.67 -10.81 3.27
CA THR A 41 4.72 -10.48 2.30
C THR A 41 4.10 -9.89 1.04
N THR A 42 4.90 -9.13 0.29
CA THR A 42 4.44 -8.58 -0.99
C THR A 42 4.07 -9.72 -1.95
N GLY A 43 2.81 -9.76 -2.40
CA GLY A 43 2.36 -10.78 -3.34
C GLY A 43 1.99 -12.13 -2.73
N ASP A 44 1.55 -12.19 -1.47
CA ASP A 44 1.02 -13.41 -0.83
C ASP A 44 -0.25 -14.00 -1.50
N SER A 45 -0.72 -13.40 -2.59
CA SER A 45 -1.84 -13.83 -3.42
C SER A 45 -1.52 -13.51 -4.89
N ASP A 46 -2.13 -14.23 -5.84
CA ASP A 46 -2.03 -13.89 -7.27
C ASP A 46 -2.89 -12.68 -7.66
N VAL A 47 -3.85 -12.30 -6.81
CA VAL A 47 -4.83 -11.24 -7.07
C VAL A 47 -4.69 -10.13 -6.02
N PRO A 48 -4.51 -8.86 -6.45
CA PRO A 48 -4.46 -7.74 -5.53
C PRO A 48 -5.84 -7.44 -4.93
N PRO A 49 -5.91 -6.86 -3.71
CA PRO A 49 -7.17 -6.49 -3.07
C PRO A 49 -7.93 -5.41 -3.84
N TYR A 50 -7.22 -4.60 -4.64
CA TYR A 50 -7.78 -3.58 -5.52
C TYR A 50 -7.02 -3.56 -6.86
N ALA A 51 -7.71 -3.21 -7.95
CA ALA A 51 -7.08 -3.07 -9.25
C ALA A 51 -6.18 -1.83 -9.34
N THR A 52 -6.55 -0.76 -8.62
CA THR A 52 -5.88 0.54 -8.61
C THR A 52 -5.90 1.16 -7.20
N GLY A 53 -5.06 2.17 -6.95
CA GLY A 53 -5.16 2.98 -5.73
C GLY A 53 -6.45 3.79 -5.66
N LEU A 54 -7.01 4.17 -6.82
CA LEU A 54 -8.32 4.84 -6.90
C LEU A 54 -9.45 3.96 -6.34
N ASP A 55 -9.42 2.65 -6.60
CA ASP A 55 -10.44 1.74 -6.07
C ASP A 55 -10.32 1.56 -4.55
N ALA A 56 -9.10 1.59 -4.01
CA ALA A 56 -8.90 1.63 -2.56
C ALA A 56 -9.51 2.90 -1.93
N LEU A 57 -9.31 4.08 -2.56
CA LEU A 57 -9.93 5.32 -2.11
C LEU A 57 -11.46 5.27 -2.11
N LYS A 58 -12.07 4.68 -3.15
CA LYS A 58 -13.53 4.50 -3.21
C LYS A 58 -14.05 3.62 -2.07
N ASP A 59 -13.24 2.69 -1.58
CA ASP A 59 -13.57 1.82 -0.44
C ASP A 59 -13.25 2.44 0.94
N GLY A 60 -12.91 3.74 0.96
CA GLY A 60 -12.72 4.50 2.20
C GLY A 60 -11.33 4.37 2.81
N TRP A 61 -10.36 3.83 2.08
CA TRP A 61 -8.95 3.96 2.46
C TRP A 61 -8.48 5.41 2.33
N ARG A 62 -7.62 5.85 3.25
CA ARG A 62 -7.04 7.21 3.22
C ARG A 62 -5.60 7.12 2.76
N LEU A 63 -5.25 7.86 1.71
CA LEU A 63 -3.87 7.98 1.24
C LEU A 63 -3.08 8.89 2.18
N PHE A 64 -1.93 8.42 2.67
CA PHE A 64 -1.03 9.23 3.51
C PHE A 64 0.41 9.30 2.99
N GLN A 65 0.78 8.47 2.01
CA GLN A 65 2.02 8.61 1.24
C GLN A 65 1.81 8.19 -0.21
N ALA A 66 2.35 8.96 -1.14
CA ALA A 66 2.39 8.64 -2.57
C ALA A 66 3.84 8.64 -3.07
N ALA A 67 4.08 7.88 -4.14
CA ALA A 67 5.39 7.81 -4.78
C ALA A 67 5.84 9.19 -5.27
N GLN A 68 7.04 9.60 -4.85
CA GLN A 68 7.64 10.83 -5.33
C GLN A 68 8.27 10.62 -6.72
N LEU A 69 8.06 11.58 -7.62
CA LEU A 69 8.74 11.63 -8.91
C LEU A 69 10.13 12.24 -8.73
N LEU A 70 11.05 11.43 -8.18
CA LEU A 70 12.45 11.82 -8.05
C LEU A 70 13.18 11.59 -9.39
N PRO A 71 14.09 12.50 -9.78
CA PRO A 71 14.92 12.28 -10.95
C PRO A 71 15.77 11.00 -10.76
N PRO A 72 16.02 10.22 -11.83
CA PRO A 72 16.96 9.12 -11.78
C PRO A 72 18.33 9.62 -11.31
N GLN A 73 18.98 8.88 -10.42
CA GLN A 73 20.35 9.20 -10.03
C GLN A 73 21.26 9.05 -11.25
N PRO A 74 22.14 10.02 -11.55
CA PRO A 74 23.07 9.92 -12.68
C PRO A 74 23.88 8.61 -12.62
N GLY A 75 23.95 7.90 -13.73
CA GLY A 75 24.62 6.59 -13.84
C GLY A 75 23.76 5.38 -13.46
N HIS A 76 22.53 5.60 -12.99
CA HIS A 76 21.55 4.56 -12.61
C HIS A 76 20.26 4.64 -13.45
N GLU A 77 20.33 5.25 -14.64
CA GLU A 77 19.16 5.49 -15.51
C GLU A 77 18.49 4.18 -15.95
N TYR A 78 19.26 3.09 -16.01
CA TYR A 78 18.81 1.76 -16.45
C TYR A 78 18.61 0.77 -15.31
N ASP A 79 18.70 1.22 -14.06
CA ASP A 79 18.52 0.33 -12.91
C ASP A 79 17.04 -0.05 -12.73
N VAL A 80 16.84 -1.36 -12.63
CA VAL A 80 15.56 -1.99 -12.35
C VAL A 80 15.35 -2.09 -10.84
N SER A 81 14.92 -0.99 -10.21
CA SER A 81 14.21 -1.13 -8.93
C SER A 81 12.81 -1.67 -9.21
N PHE A 82 12.47 -2.79 -8.59
CA PHE A 82 11.32 -3.63 -8.95
C PHE A 82 9.97 -2.99 -8.60
N LEU A 83 9.93 -2.02 -7.68
CA LEU A 83 8.69 -1.46 -7.15
C LEU A 83 8.82 0.03 -6.79
N LYS A 84 9.09 0.89 -7.78
CA LYS A 84 9.37 2.32 -7.58
C LYS A 84 8.16 3.15 -7.10
N HIS A 85 6.94 2.75 -7.45
CA HIS A 85 5.76 3.57 -7.26
C HIS A 85 4.92 3.09 -6.09
N GLU A 86 5.42 3.35 -4.89
CA GLU A 86 4.81 2.94 -3.63
C GLU A 86 3.79 3.95 -3.11
N PHE A 87 2.61 3.44 -2.73
CA PHE A 87 1.51 4.21 -2.15
C PHE A 87 1.08 3.55 -0.85
N PHE A 88 0.94 4.35 0.21
CA PHE A 88 0.48 3.89 1.51
C PHE A 88 -0.89 4.45 1.83
N PHE A 89 -1.77 3.54 2.22
CA PHE A 89 -3.10 3.84 2.67
C PHE A 89 -3.33 3.35 4.08
N GLU A 90 -4.25 4.00 4.77
CA GLU A 90 -4.71 3.59 6.09
C GLU A 90 -6.23 3.50 6.20
N LYS A 91 -6.69 2.65 7.12
CA LYS A 91 -8.08 2.58 7.59
C LYS A 91 -8.06 2.44 9.12
N LEU A 92 -8.89 3.22 9.81
CA LEU A 92 -9.03 3.14 11.27
C LEU A 92 -10.21 2.24 11.60
N VAL A 93 -9.99 1.23 12.46
CA VAL A 93 -10.96 0.17 12.81
C VAL A 93 -11.02 -0.14 14.30
#